data_AF-A0A0F9MPU1-F1
#
_entry.id   AF-A0A0F9MPU1-F1
#
_cell.length_a   1.000
_cell.length_b   1.000
_cell.length_c   1.000
_cell.angle_alpha   90.00
_cell.angle_beta   90.00
_cell.angle_gamma   90.00
#
_symmetry.space_group_name_H-M   'P 1'
#
loop_
_entity.id
_entity.type
_entity.pdbx_description
1 polymer ?
#
loop_
_entity_poly.entity_id
_entity_poly.type
_entity_poly.pdbx_seq_one_letter_code
_entity_poly.pdbx_strand_id
1 'polypeptide(L)'
;MTTLILTGIPASMGVVSGPVKVVTDLSMLSSIESGDILVTGMASPDMILAMRKVVGIITDRGGATCHAASVARELGIPCIVGTNNATKILPNGGRIIMDGTTGEVYEAPEYTHNEKEGQ
;
A
#
# COMPACT_ATOMS: atom_id res chain seq x y z
N MET A 1 -11.31 15.31 -9.22
CA MET A 1 -10.15 15.73 -8.39
C MET A 1 -9.90 14.60 -7.43
N THR A 2 -8.66 14.16 -7.30
CA THR A 2 -8.28 13.04 -6.43
C THR A 2 -8.01 13.59 -5.02
N THR A 3 -8.72 13.12 -4.00
CA THR A 3 -8.61 13.65 -2.63
C THR A 3 -7.36 13.10 -1.95
N LEU A 4 -6.49 13.97 -1.40
CA LEU A 4 -5.37 13.54 -0.55
C LEU A 4 -5.90 12.99 0.77
N ILE A 5 -5.59 11.73 1.09
CA ILE A 5 -6.02 11.05 2.31
C ILE A 5 -4.98 11.23 3.42
N LEU A 6 -3.72 10.95 3.11
CA LEU A 6 -2.62 10.99 4.07
C LEU A 6 -1.27 11.22 3.39
N THR A 7 -0.28 11.55 4.19
CA THR A 7 1.11 11.66 3.76
C THR A 7 2.04 10.86 4.68
N GLY A 8 3.23 10.56 4.19
CA GLY A 8 4.30 9.92 4.95
C GLY A 8 5.65 10.24 4.34
N ILE A 9 6.66 9.49 4.76
CA ILE A 9 8.03 9.62 4.29
C ILE A 9 8.17 8.79 3.00
N PRO A 10 8.57 9.40 1.86
CA PRO A 10 8.86 8.67 0.65
C PRO A 10 10.07 7.75 0.88
N ALA A 11 9.88 6.45 0.68
CA ALA A 11 10.90 5.43 0.90
C ALA A 11 11.34 4.77 -0.40
N SER A 12 10.41 4.47 -1.31
CA SER A 12 10.71 3.90 -2.62
C SER A 12 9.82 4.56 -3.66
N MET A 13 10.42 5.00 -4.77
CA MET A 13 9.74 5.76 -5.82
C MET A 13 8.74 4.92 -6.63
N GLY A 14 7.80 5.59 -7.28
CA GLY A 14 6.80 4.99 -8.16
C GLY A 14 5.38 5.35 -7.76
N VAL A 15 4.46 5.22 -8.72
CA VAL A 15 3.04 5.51 -8.52
C VAL A 15 2.24 4.26 -8.88
N VAL A 16 1.40 3.81 -7.95
CA VAL A 16 0.54 2.62 -8.16
C VAL A 16 -0.86 2.88 -7.63
N SER A 17 -1.81 2.10 -8.14
CA SER A 17 -3.17 2.03 -7.61
C SER A 17 -3.53 0.57 -7.36
N GLY A 18 -4.25 0.32 -6.27
CA GLY A 18 -4.66 -1.02 -5.90
C GLY A 18 -5.58 -1.01 -4.69
N PRO A 19 -6.23 -2.16 -4.40
CA PRO A 19 -6.98 -2.35 -3.17
C PRO A 19 -6.03 -2.34 -1.97
N VAL A 20 -6.47 -1.69 -0.90
CA VAL A 20 -5.77 -1.64 0.38
C VAL A 20 -5.91 -2.98 1.07
N LYS A 21 -4.79 -3.55 1.53
CA LYS A 21 -4.78 -4.70 2.42
C LYS A 21 -4.16 -4.34 3.76
N VAL A 22 -5.01 -4.09 4.75
CA VAL A 22 -4.54 -3.81 6.12
C VAL A 22 -4.17 -5.11 6.83
N VAL A 23 -2.91 -5.21 7.26
CA VAL A 23 -2.35 -6.38 7.95
C VAL A 23 -1.85 -5.95 9.32
N THR A 24 -2.59 -6.37 10.34
CA THR A 24 -2.23 -6.19 11.76
C THR A 24 -1.76 -7.48 12.41
N ASP A 25 -1.99 -8.64 11.79
CA ASP A 25 -1.60 -9.97 12.27
C ASP A 25 -1.10 -10.86 11.12
N LEU A 26 -0.14 -11.75 11.40
CA LEU A 26 0.48 -12.62 10.38
C LEU A 26 -0.51 -13.60 9.73
N SER A 27 -1.59 -13.97 10.41
CA SER A 27 -2.64 -14.82 9.84
C SER A 27 -3.31 -14.20 8.62
N MET A 28 -3.34 -12.86 8.54
CA MET A 28 -3.93 -12.10 7.43
C MET A 28 -3.09 -12.13 6.15
N LEU A 29 -1.81 -12.50 6.23
CA LEU A 29 -0.90 -12.55 5.08
C LEU A 29 -1.40 -13.51 3.99
N SER A 30 -2.14 -14.54 4.37
CA SER A 30 -2.75 -15.51 3.45
C SER A 30 -3.77 -14.87 2.50
N SER A 31 -4.37 -13.75 2.90
CA SER A 31 -5.41 -13.05 2.16
C SER A 31 -4.89 -11.94 1.25
N ILE A 32 -3.57 -11.76 1.18
CA ILE A 32 -2.92 -10.83 0.25
C ILE A 32 -2.90 -11.44 -1.14
N GLU A 33 -3.40 -10.67 -2.10
CA GLU A 33 -3.43 -11.00 -3.51
C GLU A 33 -2.46 -10.15 -4.32
N SER A 34 -2.19 -10.60 -5.53
CA SER A 34 -1.36 -9.85 -6.47
C SER A 34 -2.08 -8.58 -6.89
N GLY A 35 -1.41 -7.43 -6.80
CA GLY A 35 -2.03 -6.14 -7.09
C GLY A 35 -2.50 -5.36 -5.86
N ASP A 36 -2.48 -5.97 -4.67
CA ASP A 36 -2.80 -5.30 -3.41
C ASP A 36 -1.75 -4.24 -3.05
N ILE A 37 -2.16 -3.26 -2.25
CA ILE A 37 -1.27 -2.36 -1.52
C ILE A 37 -1.24 -2.81 -0.05
N LEU A 38 -0.08 -3.28 0.40
CA LEU A 38 0.10 -3.71 1.80
C LEU A 38 0.12 -2.50 2.72
N VAL A 39 -0.74 -2.50 3.74
CA VAL A 39 -0.76 -1.49 4.79
C VAL A 39 -0.54 -2.17 6.14
N THR A 40 0.50 -1.79 6.88
CA THR A 40 0.80 -2.42 8.17
C THR A 40 1.39 -1.42 9.17
N GLY A 41 1.35 -1.74 10.46
CA GLY A 41 1.95 -0.87 11.49
C GLY A 41 3.48 -0.80 11.36
N MET A 42 4.11 -1.96 11.16
CA MET A 42 5.55 -2.10 10.98
C MET A 42 5.84 -3.36 10.17
N ALA A 43 6.68 -3.25 9.15
CA ALA A 43 7.12 -4.41 8.38
C ALA A 43 8.02 -5.32 9.22
N SER A 44 7.79 -6.63 9.13
CA SER A 44 8.69 -7.66 9.68
C SER A 44 9.21 -8.59 8.57
N PRO A 45 10.34 -9.30 8.79
CA PRO A 45 10.86 -10.27 7.83
C PRO A 45 9.88 -11.38 7.43
N ASP A 46 8.94 -11.75 8.31
CA ASP A 46 7.91 -12.76 8.02
C ASP A 46 6.96 -12.34 6.90
N MET A 47 6.87 -11.04 6.61
CA MET A 47 6.01 -10.48 5.58
C MET A 47 6.67 -10.47 4.19
N ILE A 48 7.94 -10.88 4.05
CA ILE A 48 8.67 -10.81 2.76
C ILE A 48 7.94 -11.57 1.64
N LEU A 49 7.40 -12.75 1.93
CA LEU A 49 6.68 -13.53 0.91
C LEU A 49 5.42 -12.81 0.42
N ALA A 50 4.71 -12.14 1.33
CA ALA A 50 3.55 -11.32 1.02
C ALA A 50 3.95 -10.05 0.25
N MET A 51 5.03 -9.39 0.65
CA MET A 51 5.56 -8.18 -0.02
C MET A 51 5.91 -8.42 -1.48
N ARG A 52 6.25 -9.66 -1.87
CA ARG A 52 6.51 -10.02 -3.28
C ARG A 52 5.26 -10.03 -4.17
N LYS A 53 4.06 -10.07 -3.59
CA LYS A 53 2.80 -10.10 -4.34
C LYS A 53 2.23 -8.70 -4.55
N VAL A 54 2.49 -7.78 -3.63
CA VAL A 54 1.89 -6.45 -3.61
C VAL A 54 2.57 -5.52 -4.59
N VAL A 55 1.82 -4.50 -5.02
CA VAL A 55 2.34 -3.44 -5.91
C VAL A 55 2.82 -2.22 -5.14
N GLY A 56 2.57 -2.14 -3.84
CA GLY A 56 3.03 -1.04 -3.00
C GLY A 56 2.94 -1.37 -1.50
N ILE A 57 3.73 -0.63 -0.70
CA ILE A 57 3.81 -0.82 0.75
C ILE A 57 3.62 0.52 1.48
N ILE A 58 2.72 0.55 2.45
CA ILE A 58 2.50 1.68 3.35
C ILE A 58 2.69 1.21 4.79
N THR A 59 3.50 1.92 5.58
CA THR A 59 3.65 1.62 7.00
C THR A 59 3.37 2.80 7.92
N ASP A 60 2.74 2.55 9.06
CA ASP A 60 2.51 3.59 10.07
C ASP A 60 3.82 4.06 10.72
N ARG A 61 4.76 3.14 10.91
CA ARG A 61 6.05 3.38 11.57
C ARG A 61 7.22 3.06 10.66
N GLY A 62 8.37 3.63 10.98
CA GLY A 62 9.63 3.46 10.27
C GLY A 62 10.11 4.76 9.62
N GLY A 63 11.40 4.80 9.28
CA GLY A 63 12.00 5.88 8.51
C GLY A 63 12.45 5.40 7.13
N ALA A 64 12.96 6.31 6.29
CA ALA A 64 13.37 6.01 4.91
C ALA A 64 14.46 4.91 4.75
N THR A 65 15.08 4.48 5.85
CA THR A 65 16.11 3.43 5.91
C THR A 65 15.65 2.17 6.66
N CYS A 66 14.36 2.04 6.99
CA CYS A 66 13.85 0.87 7.70
C CYS A 66 13.80 -0.38 6.81
N HIS A 67 13.49 -1.53 7.42
CA HIS A 67 13.38 -2.80 6.71
C HIS A 67 12.39 -2.75 5.54
N ALA A 68 11.21 -2.13 5.74
CA ALA A 68 10.22 -1.95 4.68
C ALA A 68 10.80 -1.21 3.47
N ALA A 69 11.57 -0.14 3.73
CA ALA A 69 12.17 0.69 2.70
C ALA A 69 13.26 -0.05 1.90
N SER A 70 14.07 -0.89 2.55
CA SER A 70 15.07 -1.72 1.85
C SER A 70 14.38 -2.74 0.94
N VAL A 71 13.45 -3.50 1.50
CA VAL A 71 12.75 -4.56 0.77
C VAL A 71 11.95 -3.99 -0.40
N ALA A 72 11.26 -2.86 -0.22
CA ALA A 72 10.52 -2.23 -1.32
C ALA A 72 11.43 -1.82 -2.49
N ARG A 73 12.61 -1.28 -2.22
CA ARG A 73 13.60 -0.90 -3.25
C ARG A 73 14.13 -2.13 -3.98
N GLU A 74 14.42 -3.21 -3.25
CA GLU A 74 14.86 -4.48 -3.83
C GLU A 74 13.80 -5.11 -4.73
N LEU A 75 12.52 -4.95 -4.37
CA LEU A 75 11.39 -5.44 -5.15
C LEU A 75 10.97 -4.48 -6.28
N GLY A 76 11.52 -3.26 -6.31
CA GLY A 76 11.17 -2.25 -7.31
C GLY A 76 9.74 -1.72 -7.20
N ILE A 77 9.16 -1.75 -5.99
CA ILE A 77 7.79 -1.26 -5.74
C ILE A 77 7.80 0.02 -4.90
N PRO A 78 6.82 0.92 -5.07
CA PRO A 78 6.72 2.13 -4.27
C PRO A 78 6.45 1.85 -2.80
N CYS A 79 7.00 2.72 -1.95
CA CYS A 79 6.86 2.58 -0.51
C CYS A 79 6.79 3.93 0.20
N ILE A 80 5.85 4.03 1.13
CA ILE A 80 5.65 5.18 2.02
C ILE A 80 5.69 4.65 3.45
N VAL A 81 6.48 5.29 4.31
CA VAL A 81 6.66 4.86 5.71
C VAL A 81 6.37 6.01 6.66
N GLY A 82 6.08 5.71 7.92
CA GLY A 82 5.90 6.77 8.92
C GLY A 82 4.62 7.59 8.71
N THR A 83 3.55 6.98 8.19
CA THR A 83 2.25 7.64 7.99
C THR A 83 1.49 7.88 9.30
N ASN A 84 1.97 7.30 10.41
CA ASN A 84 1.41 7.34 11.76
C ASN A 84 0.06 6.63 11.97
N ASN A 85 -0.85 6.68 11.00
CA ASN A 85 -2.23 6.19 11.16
C ASN A 85 -2.85 5.54 9.91
N ALA A 86 -2.09 5.19 8.87
CA ALA A 86 -2.60 4.54 7.66
C ALA A 86 -3.44 3.27 7.96
N THR A 87 -3.01 2.43 8.92
CA THR A 87 -3.78 1.22 9.29
C THR A 87 -5.17 1.51 9.86
N LYS A 88 -5.43 2.75 10.30
CA LYS A 88 -6.71 3.18 10.90
C LYS A 88 -7.60 3.93 9.92
N ILE A 89 -7.01 4.67 8.98
CA ILE A 89 -7.75 5.58 8.10
C ILE A 89 -7.96 5.00 6.71
N LEU A 90 -7.10 4.09 6.24
CA LEU A 90 -7.27 3.46 4.94
C LEU A 90 -8.31 2.33 5.04
N PRO A 91 -9.38 2.37 4.23
CA PRO A 91 -10.41 1.34 4.26
C PRO A 91 -9.86 0.03 3.66
N ASN A 92 -9.88 -1.06 4.43
CA ASN A 92 -9.48 -2.37 3.94
C ASN A 92 -10.38 -2.80 2.76
N GLY A 93 -9.78 -3.26 1.67
CA GLY A 93 -10.43 -3.54 0.38
C GLY A 93 -10.75 -2.30 -0.47
N GLY A 94 -10.68 -1.10 0.10
CA GLY A 94 -10.88 0.14 -0.64
C GLY A 94 -9.70 0.44 -1.56
N ARG A 95 -9.97 1.09 -2.69
CA ARG A 95 -8.94 1.36 -3.70
C ARG A 95 -8.31 2.73 -3.48
N ILE A 96 -6.99 2.79 -3.55
CA ILE A 96 -6.23 4.05 -3.39
C ILE A 96 -5.24 4.24 -4.54
N ILE A 97 -4.66 5.42 -4.61
CA ILE A 97 -3.47 5.73 -5.40
C ILE A 97 -2.39 6.14 -4.41
N MET A 98 -1.18 5.60 -4.53
CA MET A 98 -0.03 6.03 -3.74
C MET A 98 1.09 6.50 -4.65
N ASP A 99 1.76 7.58 -4.25
CA ASP A 99 2.99 8.07 -4.85
C ASP A 99 4.14 7.94 -3.84
N GLY A 100 4.96 6.91 -4.03
CA GLY A 100 6.13 6.67 -3.19
C GLY A 100 7.27 7.67 -3.40
N THR A 101 7.17 8.52 -4.42
CA THR A 101 8.13 9.60 -4.73
C THR A 101 7.85 10.84 -3.88
N THR A 102 6.58 11.23 -3.77
CA THR A 102 6.16 12.40 -2.97
C THR A 102 5.79 12.04 -1.54
N GLY A 103 5.47 10.76 -1.28
CA GLY A 103 4.99 10.30 0.03
C GLY A 103 3.49 10.53 0.24
N GLU A 104 2.72 10.63 -0.84
CA GLU A 104 1.31 11.01 -0.80
C GLU A 104 0.40 9.82 -1.14
N VAL A 105 -0.76 9.77 -0.50
CA VAL A 105 -1.80 8.76 -0.75
C VAL A 105 -3.12 9.45 -1.02
N TYR A 106 -3.75 9.08 -2.12
CA TYR A 106 -5.00 9.65 -2.60
C TYR A 106 -6.10 8.60 -2.71
N GLU A 107 -7.34 9.08 -2.64
CA GLU A 107 -8.53 8.31 -2.94
C GLU A 107 -8.57 7.91 -4.41
N ALA A 108 -8.73 6.61 -4.72
CA ALA A 108 -8.92 6.23 -6.11
C ALA A 108 -10.37 6.55 -6.53
N PRO A 109 -10.59 7.04 -7.77
CA PRO A 109 -11.95 7.18 -8.28
C PRO A 109 -12.65 5.82 -8.29
N GLU A 110 -13.90 5.78 -7.83
CA GLU A 110 -14.76 4.60 -8.01
C GLU A 110 -14.92 4.34 -9.51
N TYR A 111 -14.39 3.23 -9.99
CA TYR A 111 -14.74 2.71 -11.30
C TYR A 111 -15.99 1.85 -11.12
N THR A 112 -17.15 2.39 -11.47
CA THR A 112 -18.33 1.57 -11.70
C THR A 112 -18.08 0.72 -12.93
N HIS A 113 -17.86 -0.59 -12.74
CA HIS A 113 -18.03 -1.54 -13.83
C HIS A 113 -19.51 -1.54 -14.21
N ASN A 114 -19.88 -0.76 -15.23
CA ASN A 114 -21.10 -1.03 -15.97
C ASN A 114 -20.86 -2.32 -16.76
N GLU A 115 -21.15 -3.46 -16.15
CA GLU A 115 -21.35 -4.71 -16.88
C GLU A 115 -22.64 -4.57 -17.72
N LYS A 116 -22.50 -4.01 -18.91
CA LYS A 116 -23.40 -4.27 -20.03
C LYS A 116 -22.55 -4.52 -21.26
N GLU A 117 -22.15 -5.76 -21.44
CA GLU A 117 -21.83 -6.44 -22.71
C GLU A 117 -21.45 -7.89 -22.33
N GLY A 118 -22.07 -8.95 -22.84
CA GLY A 118 -22.80 -9.09 -24.09
C GLY A 118 -24.07 -9.93 -24.00
N GLN A 119 -24.88 -9.68 -25.04
CA GLN A 119 -26.03 -10.44 -25.51
C GLN A 119 -25.67 -11.90 -25.86
#